data_AF-A0A973FRY6-F1
#
_entry.id   AF-A0A973FRY6-F1
#
_cell.length_a   1.000
_cell.length_b   1.000
_cell.length_c   1.000
_cell.angle_alpha   90.00
_cell.angle_beta   90.00
_cell.angle_gamma   90.00
#
_symmetry.space_group_name_H-M   'P 1'
#
loop_
_entity.id
_entity.type
_entity.pdbx_description
1 polymer ?
#
loop_
_entity_poly.entity_id
_entity_poly.type
_entity_poly.pdbx_seq_one_letter_code
_entity_poly.pdbx_strand_id
1 'polypeptide(L)' 'MATTRERPVVTDSGIAVKPVYRAEDAGSPQPDPGVYPYTRGVYPTMYRGRLWTMRQYAG' A
#
# COMPACT_ATOMS: atom_id res chain seq x y z
N MET A 1 -7.86 34.40 -12.14
CA MET A 1 -7.74 33.09 -11.46
C MET A 1 -6.37 32.53 -11.78
N ALA A 2 -5.45 32.56 -10.83
CA ALA A 2 -4.06 32.14 -11.06
C ALA A 2 -4.00 30.61 -11.17
N THR A 3 -3.66 30.10 -12.35
CA THR A 3 -3.34 28.69 -12.56
C THR A 3 -1.94 28.43 -12.01
N THR A 4 -1.85 28.02 -10.74
CA THR A 4 -0.61 27.52 -10.16
C THR A 4 -0.15 26.30 -10.97
N ARG A 5 1.04 26.37 -11.58
CA ARG A 5 1.67 25.20 -12.21
C ARG A 5 2.08 24.22 -11.11
N GLU A 6 1.23 23.23 -10.84
CA GLU A 6 1.56 22.12 -9.94
C GLU A 6 2.73 21.31 -10.53
N ARG A 7 3.81 21.18 -9.75
CA ARG A 7 4.87 20.22 -10.08
C ARG A 7 4.34 18.81 -9.80
N PRO A 8 4.55 17.85 -10.71
CA PRO A 8 4.19 16.46 -10.45
C PRO A 8 4.99 15.94 -9.24
N VAL A 9 4.28 15.39 -8.26
CA VAL A 9 4.89 14.71 -7.11
C VAL A 9 5.32 13.33 -7.57
N VAL A 10 6.59 13.00 -7.36
CA VAL A 10 7.19 11.71 -7.72
C VAL A 10 7.81 11.08 -6.48
N THR A 11 7.76 9.75 -6.39
CA THR A 11 8.51 9.00 -5.37
C THR A 11 10.00 8.98 -5.71
N ASP A 12 10.85 8.57 -4.76
CA ASP A 12 12.30 8.39 -5.00
C ASP A 12 12.61 7.38 -6.12
N SER A 13 11.67 6.46 -6.39
CA SER A 13 11.74 5.51 -7.50
C SER A 13 11.18 6.05 -8.83
N GLY A 14 10.76 7.32 -8.89
CA GLY A 14 10.26 7.97 -10.10
C GLY A 14 8.78 7.68 -10.43
N ILE A 15 8.00 7.14 -9.49
CA ILE A 15 6.58 6.86 -9.71
C ILE A 15 5.78 8.13 -9.47
N ALA A 16 5.00 8.55 -10.48
CA ALA A 16 4.14 9.72 -10.37
C ALA A 16 2.93 9.46 -9.45
N VAL A 17 2.71 10.38 -8.50
CA VAL A 17 1.62 10.33 -7.53
C VAL A 17 0.50 11.27 -7.98
N LYS A 18 -0.72 10.74 -8.11
CA LYS A 18 -1.90 11.54 -8.47
C LYS A 18 -2.32 12.40 -7.28
N PRO A 19 -2.82 13.64 -7.50
CA PRO A 19 -3.34 14.47 -6.41
C PRO A 19 -4.53 13.85 -5.67
N VAL A 20 -5.36 13.08 -6.36
CA VAL A 20 -6.53 12.38 -5.81
C VAL A 20 -6.66 11.03 -6.49
N TYR A 21 -6.89 9.99 -5.69
CA TYR A 21 -7.23 8.63 -6.15
C TYR A 21 -8.73 8.39 -5.97
N ARG A 22 -9.36 7.78 -6.97
CA ARG A 22 -10.80 7.45 -6.97
C ARG A 22 -11.01 5.93 -7.00
N ALA A 23 -12.27 5.52 -6.93
CA ALA A 23 -12.64 4.10 -6.98
C ALA A 23 -12.11 3.38 -8.23
N GLU A 24 -12.02 4.08 -9.37
CA GLU A 24 -11.41 3.55 -10.59
C GLU A 24 -9.92 3.20 -10.48
N ASP A 25 -9.20 3.76 -9.49
CA ASP A 25 -7.78 3.49 -9.25
C ASP A 25 -7.56 2.26 -8.35
N ALA A 26 -8.60 1.68 -7.75
CA ALA A 26 -8.50 0.63 -6.73
C ALA A 26 -8.03 -0.74 -7.27
N GLY A 27 -7.90 -0.89 -8.60
CA GLY A 27 -7.52 -2.14 -9.25
C GLY A 27 -8.57 -3.25 -9.07
N SER A 28 -8.17 -4.48 -9.40
CA SER A 28 -9.06 -5.65 -9.28
C SER A 28 -9.27 -6.06 -7.81
N PRO A 29 -10.47 -6.58 -7.46
CA PRO A 29 -10.71 -7.15 -6.14
C PRO A 29 -9.67 -8.22 -5.78
N GLN A 30 -9.13 -8.14 -4.57
CA GLN A 30 -8.12 -9.07 -4.09
C GLN A 30 -8.74 -10.23 -3.30
N PRO A 31 -8.21 -11.46 -3.42
CA PRO A 31 -8.64 -12.61 -2.62
C PRO A 31 -8.48 -12.39 -1.11
N ASP A 32 -9.13 -13.22 -0.32
CA ASP A 32 -9.00 -13.22 1.14
C ASP A 32 -7.55 -13.45 1.61
N PRO A 33 -7.16 -12.94 2.80
CA PRO A 33 -5.82 -13.17 3.35
C PRO A 33 -5.56 -14.68 3.53
N GLY A 34 -4.31 -15.09 3.34
CA GLY A 34 -3.93 -16.51 3.36
C GLY A 34 -4.24 -17.28 2.08
N VAL A 35 -4.71 -16.61 1.03
CA VAL A 35 -4.93 -17.19 -0.30
C VAL A 35 -3.99 -16.52 -1.32
N TYR A 36 -3.42 -17.31 -2.23
CA TYR A 36 -2.65 -16.79 -3.36
C TYR A 36 -3.43 -15.70 -4.11
N PRO A 37 -2.85 -14.55 -4.48
CA PRO A 37 -1.42 -14.21 -4.48
C PRO A 37 -0.90 -13.58 -3.18
N TYR A 38 -1.63 -13.71 -2.08
CA TYR A 38 -1.26 -13.23 -0.74
C TYR A 38 -1.09 -11.71 -0.62
N THR A 39 -1.66 -10.93 -1.55
CA THR A 39 -1.63 -9.46 -1.52
C THR A 39 -2.22 -8.89 -0.23
N ARG A 40 -3.22 -9.55 0.37
CA ARG A 40 -3.84 -9.15 1.64
C ARG A 40 -3.16 -9.72 2.89
N GLY A 41 -2.11 -10.52 2.73
CA GLY A 41 -1.39 -11.19 3.80
C GLY A 41 -1.25 -12.70 3.60
N VAL A 42 -0.19 -13.28 4.15
CA VAL A 42 0.15 -14.71 4.00
C VAL A 42 -0.64 -15.62 4.94
N TYR A 43 -1.18 -15.07 6.04
CA TYR A 43 -1.97 -15.83 7.02
C TYR A 43 -3.43 -15.36 7.04
N PRO A 44 -4.43 -16.26 7.14
CA PRO A 44 -5.84 -15.86 7.16
C PRO A 44 -6.23 -14.91 8.31
N THR A 45 -5.57 -15.05 9.47
CA THR A 45 -5.89 -14.27 10.67
C THR A 45 -4.93 -13.10 10.92
N MET A 46 -3.77 -13.06 10.24
CA MET A 46 -2.71 -12.06 10.41
C MET A 46 -2.51 -11.67 11.90
N TYR A 47 -2.49 -10.36 12.19
CA TYR A 47 -2.24 -9.80 13.51
C TYR A 47 -3.41 -9.94 14.49
N ARG A 48 -4.58 -10.46 14.05
CA ARG A 48 -5.65 -10.87 14.96
C ARG A 48 -5.33 -12.21 15.64
N GLY A 49 -4.54 -13.07 14.98
CA GLY A 49 -4.08 -14.34 15.55
C GLY A 49 -2.74 -14.21 16.27
N ARG A 50 -1.76 -13.57 15.63
CA ARG A 50 -0.42 -13.35 16.21
C ARG A 50 0.13 -12.01 15.76
N LEU A 51 0.49 -11.14 16.72
CA LEU A 51 1.16 -9.88 16.42
C LEU A 51 2.49 -10.11 15.69
N TRP A 52 2.94 -9.10 14.94
CA TRP A 52 4.28 -9.15 14.36
C TRP A 52 5.33 -9.25 15.48
N THR A 53 6.45 -9.90 15.18
CA THR A 53 7.55 -9.98 16.12
C THR A 53 8.19 -8.60 16.27
N MET A 54 8.20 -8.06 17.49
CA MET A 54 9.03 -6.91 17.84
C MET A 54 10.49 -7.37 17.88
N ARG A 55 11.24 -7.07 16.82
CA ARG A 55 12.63 -7.52 16.68
C ARG A 55 13.60 -6.39 17.00
N GLN A 56 14.20 -6.46 18.19
CA GLN A 56 15.27 -5.55 18.57
C GLN A 56 16.55 -5.91 17.83
N TYR A 57 17.16 -4.92 17.19
CA TYR A 57 18.55 -5.02 16.78
C TYR A 57 19.42 -4.69 17.99
N ALA A 58 20.36 -5.57 18.32
CA ALA A 58 21.38 -5.34 19.35
C ALA A 58 22.75 -5.54 18.69
N GLY A 59 23.67 -4.63 18.97
CA GLY A 59 25.08 -4.71 18.57
C GLY A 59 25.95 -5.04 19.76
#